data_AF-A0A5B0KIS1-F1
#
_entry.id   AF-A0A5B0KIS1-F1
#
_cell.length_a   1.000
_cell.length_b   1.000
_cell.length_c   1.000
_cell.angle_alpha   90.00
_cell.angle_beta   90.00
_cell.angle_gamma   90.00
#
_symmetry.space_group_name_H-M   'P 1'
#
loop_
_entity.id
_entity.type
_entity.pdbx_description
1 polymer ?
#
loop_
_entity_poly.entity_id
_entity_poly.type
_entity_poly.pdbx_seq_one_letter_code
_entity_poly.pdbx_strand_id
1 'polypeptide(L)'
;MAILTKTLKIIALSTSMILCVAAASSTVYFLPEAKSAGVASSDQNALMFLGMDRDVNLKGICFAMAKQSPSIIPLVDITATTNIRRFTMHGLRPNNDDETKELVCSLGSEAEDFVVGISKSSVVNVKLDFNGEIRSYRFDTTEFSKMLTSNGKSVWERVAKEYAQGVRAPIFYGKNGGVPDNNATSLDTDTQSYKTSDEKLNSVWKQLSPETRKRLLPSQREWIKQKSNCNNEPKCLTDMTNNRIRKLESENEK
;
A
#
# COMPACT_ATOMS: atom_id res chain seq x y z
N MET A 1 43.38 36.79 1.80
CA MET A 1 42.00 36.49 2.20
C MET A 1 41.51 35.32 1.35
N ALA A 2 41.51 34.11 1.90
CA ALA A 2 41.04 32.91 1.21
C ALA A 2 39.56 32.70 1.54
N ILE A 3 38.70 32.72 0.53
CA ILE A 3 37.29 32.41 0.67
C ILE A 3 37.13 30.89 0.52
N LEU A 4 36.67 30.27 1.60
CA LEU A 4 36.43 28.84 1.74
C LEU A 4 35.11 28.48 1.03
N THR A 5 35.18 27.98 -0.21
CA THR A 5 34.04 27.36 -0.88
C THR A 5 33.87 25.92 -0.36
N LYS A 6 32.91 25.71 0.55
CA LYS A 6 32.45 24.36 0.90
C LYS A 6 31.62 23.80 -0.25
N THR A 7 32.17 22.82 -0.97
CA THR A 7 31.43 21.94 -1.86
C THR A 7 30.57 20.99 -1.04
N LEU A 8 29.25 21.20 -1.06
CA LEU A 8 28.27 20.23 -0.59
C LEU A 8 28.04 19.22 -1.72
N LYS A 9 28.39 17.95 -1.50
CA LYS A 9 28.03 16.85 -2.41
C LYS A 9 26.51 16.65 -2.37
N ILE A 10 25.84 17.04 -3.43
CA ILE A 10 24.43 16.72 -3.68
C ILE A 10 24.40 15.32 -4.29
N ILE A 11 23.82 14.36 -3.57
CA ILE A 11 23.49 13.04 -4.12
C ILE A 11 22.19 13.23 -4.91
N ALA A 12 22.32 13.20 -6.23
CA ALA A 12 21.21 13.23 -7.16
C ALA A 12 20.35 11.96 -7.02
N LEU A 13 19.06 12.11 -6.72
CA LEU A 13 18.06 11.07 -6.93
C LEU A 13 17.62 11.16 -8.40
N SER A 14 18.32 10.47 -9.28
CA SER A 14 17.92 10.34 -10.69
C SER A 14 16.84 9.26 -10.81
N THR A 15 15.57 9.67 -10.81
CA THR A 15 14.46 8.78 -11.20
C THR A 15 14.35 8.75 -12.73
N SER A 16 14.95 7.74 -13.36
CA SER A 16 14.58 7.36 -14.72
C SER A 16 13.33 6.50 -14.66
N MET A 17 12.19 7.05 -15.05
CA MET A 17 11.01 6.26 -15.40
C MET A 17 11.27 5.57 -16.74
N ILE A 18 11.20 4.24 -16.78
CA ILE A 18 11.11 3.49 -18.03
C ILE A 18 9.87 2.58 -17.94
N LEU A 19 9.07 2.66 -18.99
CA LEU A 19 7.91 1.81 -19.26
C LEU A 19 8.28 0.34 -19.15
N CYS A 20 7.61 -0.37 -18.25
CA CYS A 20 7.35 -1.80 -18.41
C CYS A 20 5.84 -2.00 -18.25
N VAL A 21 5.19 -2.39 -19.34
CA VAL A 21 3.83 -2.92 -19.33
C VAL A 21 3.89 -4.30 -18.68
N ALA A 22 3.89 -4.34 -17.35
CA ALA A 22 3.61 -5.55 -16.59
C ALA A 22 2.17 -5.47 -16.14
N ALA A 23 1.39 -6.52 -16.43
CA ALA A 23 -0.03 -6.63 -16.09
C ALA A 23 -0.28 -6.16 -14.65
N ALA A 24 -1.27 -5.29 -14.49
CA ALA A 24 -1.66 -4.69 -13.22
C ALA A 24 -1.98 -5.78 -12.20
N SER A 25 -0.98 -6.15 -11.41
CA SER A 25 -1.17 -6.93 -10.20
C SER A 25 -1.94 -6.05 -9.24
N SER A 26 -3.16 -6.43 -8.88
CA SER A 26 -3.98 -5.81 -7.85
C SER A 26 -3.21 -5.87 -6.52
N THR A 27 -2.36 -4.88 -6.27
CA THR A 27 -1.56 -4.84 -5.06
C THR A 27 -2.39 -4.17 -4.00
N VAL A 28 -2.93 -4.99 -3.09
CA VAL A 28 -3.65 -4.52 -1.91
C VAL A 28 -2.64 -4.32 -0.78
N TYR A 29 -2.63 -3.11 -0.24
CA TYR A 29 -1.78 -2.68 0.85
C TYR A 29 -2.59 -2.65 2.13
N PHE A 30 -2.03 -3.22 3.19
CA PHE A 30 -2.41 -2.82 4.53
C PHE A 30 -1.66 -1.55 4.90
N LEU A 31 -2.35 -0.66 5.59
CA LEU A 31 -1.84 0.59 6.14
C LEU A 31 -2.01 0.53 7.65
N PRO A 32 -1.18 -0.26 8.36
CA PRO A 32 -1.49 -0.65 9.72
C PRO A 32 -1.40 0.51 10.71
N GLU A 33 -0.57 1.53 10.44
CA GLU A 33 -0.55 2.76 11.23
C GLU A 33 -1.90 3.50 11.16
N ALA A 34 -2.54 3.49 9.99
CA ALA A 34 -3.90 4.00 9.78
C ALA A 34 -4.98 2.94 10.09
N LYS A 35 -4.57 1.75 10.54
CA LYS A 35 -5.36 0.52 10.62
C LYS A 35 -6.12 0.19 9.33
N SER A 36 -5.74 0.73 8.19
CA SER A 36 -6.52 0.73 6.95
C SER A 36 -6.05 -0.31 5.94
N ALA A 37 -6.80 -0.45 4.86
CA ALA A 37 -6.45 -1.20 3.68
C ALA A 37 -6.70 -0.34 2.44
N GLY A 38 -5.87 -0.52 1.42
CA GLY A 38 -5.99 0.20 0.16
C GLY A 38 -5.44 -0.58 -1.01
N VAL A 39 -5.62 -0.03 -2.20
CA VAL A 39 -5.26 -0.63 -3.48
C VAL A 39 -4.59 0.42 -4.35
N ALA A 40 -3.43 0.08 -4.92
CA ALA A 40 -2.75 0.98 -5.84
C ALA A 40 -3.47 1.04 -7.20
N SER A 41 -3.36 2.17 -7.86
CA SER A 41 -3.76 2.32 -9.25
C SER A 41 -2.88 1.47 -10.16
N SER A 42 -3.38 1.13 -11.34
CA SER A 42 -2.67 0.32 -12.33
C SER A 42 -1.33 0.94 -12.77
N ASP A 43 -1.23 2.28 -12.74
CA ASP A 43 -0.01 3.03 -13.04
C ASP A 43 0.85 3.33 -11.79
N GLN A 44 0.44 2.85 -10.62
CA GLN A 44 1.10 3.04 -9.32
C GLN A 44 1.30 4.50 -8.89
N ASN A 45 0.62 5.46 -9.52
CA ASN A 45 0.70 6.88 -9.18
C ASN A 45 -0.35 7.32 -8.15
N ALA A 46 -1.27 6.43 -7.77
CA ALA A 46 -2.27 6.67 -6.75
C ALA A 46 -2.54 5.43 -5.88
N LEU A 47 -2.99 5.67 -4.65
CA LEU A 47 -3.45 4.67 -3.69
C LEU A 47 -4.85 5.06 -3.23
N MET A 48 -5.83 4.17 -3.45
CA MET A 48 -7.18 4.30 -2.91
C MET A 48 -7.28 3.47 -1.63
N PHE A 49 -7.71 4.05 -0.50
CA PHE A 49 -7.75 3.34 0.78
C PHE A 49 -8.93 3.77 1.66
N LEU A 50 -9.30 2.92 2.60
CA LEU A 50 -10.43 3.19 3.50
C LEU A 50 -10.09 4.33 4.48
N GLY A 51 -10.93 5.35 4.51
CA GLY A 51 -10.86 6.41 5.51
C GLY A 51 -11.52 5.95 6.79
N MET A 52 -10.80 5.95 7.91
CA MET A 52 -11.32 5.53 9.22
C MET A 52 -11.04 6.56 10.31
N ASP A 53 -11.90 6.56 11.32
CA ASP A 53 -11.66 7.34 12.55
C ASP A 53 -10.72 6.61 13.52
N ARG A 54 -10.45 7.25 14.67
CA ARG A 54 -9.58 6.71 15.73
C ARG A 54 -10.11 5.41 16.33
N ASP A 55 -11.42 5.22 16.26
CA ASP A 55 -12.15 4.07 16.78
C ASP A 55 -12.34 2.98 15.72
N VAL A 56 -11.67 3.11 14.56
CA VAL A 56 -11.63 2.09 13.51
C VAL A 56 -13.00 1.95 12.80
N ASN A 57 -13.86 2.96 12.93
CA ASN A 57 -15.09 3.03 12.16
C ASN A 57 -14.78 3.57 10.77
N LEU A 58 -15.29 2.90 9.75
CA LEU A 58 -15.26 3.40 8.38
C LEU A 58 -15.99 4.75 8.33
N LYS A 59 -15.34 5.77 7.76
CA LYS A 59 -15.90 7.11 7.53
C LYS A 59 -16.00 7.48 6.07
N GLY A 60 -15.32 6.75 5.19
CA GLY A 60 -15.34 6.96 3.76
C GLY A 60 -14.12 6.40 3.06
N ILE A 61 -13.64 7.11 2.05
CA ILE A 61 -12.53 6.68 1.20
C ILE A 61 -11.55 7.82 0.95
N CYS A 62 -10.27 7.49 0.89
CA CYS A 62 -9.20 8.44 0.64
C CYS A 62 -8.35 8.01 -0.56
N PHE A 63 -7.75 8.99 -1.22
CA PHE A 63 -6.90 8.86 -2.37
C PHE A 63 -5.59 9.60 -2.10
N ALA A 64 -4.48 8.87 -2.00
CA ALA A 64 -3.16 9.45 -1.99
C ALA A 64 -2.58 9.41 -3.41
N MET A 65 -1.96 10.50 -3.87
CA MET A 65 -1.36 10.59 -5.19
C MET A 65 0.08 11.08 -5.10
N ALA A 66 0.90 10.63 -6.04
CA ALA A 66 2.34 10.89 -6.06
C ALA A 66 2.73 12.35 -6.37
N LYS A 67 1.77 13.20 -6.74
CA LYS A 67 2.01 14.61 -7.12
C LYS A 67 0.96 15.50 -6.48
N GLN A 68 1.37 16.61 -5.89
CA GLN A 68 0.45 17.64 -5.41
C GLN A 68 -0.31 18.32 -6.58
N SER A 69 -1.55 18.75 -6.37
CA SER A 69 -2.24 19.67 -7.27
C SER A 69 -1.86 21.12 -6.94
N PRO A 70 -1.57 21.98 -7.94
CA PRO A 70 -1.34 23.41 -7.71
C PRO A 70 -2.61 24.17 -7.30
N SER A 71 -3.79 23.54 -7.36
CA SER A 71 -5.03 24.15 -6.89
C SER A 71 -4.89 24.52 -5.40
N ILE A 72 -5.37 25.71 -5.03
CA ILE A 72 -5.48 26.13 -3.61
C ILE A 72 -6.86 25.82 -3.02
N ILE A 73 -7.79 25.34 -3.85
CA ILE A 73 -9.15 25.03 -3.42
C ILE A 73 -9.13 23.69 -2.67
N PRO A 74 -9.65 23.63 -1.44
CA PRO A 74 -9.60 22.41 -0.62
C PRO A 74 -10.62 21.35 -1.06
N LEU A 75 -11.59 21.73 -1.89
CA LEU A 75 -12.63 20.84 -2.43
C LEU A 75 -12.18 20.21 -3.76
N VAL A 76 -12.49 18.93 -3.93
CA VAL A 76 -12.20 18.15 -5.13
C VAL A 76 -13.44 17.37 -5.53
N ASP A 77 -13.86 17.48 -6.79
CA ASP A 77 -14.97 16.67 -7.27
C ASP A 77 -14.46 15.29 -7.71
N ILE A 78 -15.12 14.24 -7.21
CA ILE A 78 -14.71 12.86 -7.45
C ILE A 78 -15.82 12.15 -8.22
N THR A 79 -15.50 11.65 -9.40
CA THR A 79 -16.36 10.75 -10.15
C THR A 79 -15.74 9.36 -10.17
N ALA A 80 -16.38 8.39 -9.52
CA ALA A 80 -15.96 7.01 -9.56
C ALA A 80 -16.93 6.17 -10.39
N THR A 81 -16.43 5.47 -11.39
CA THR A 81 -17.21 4.59 -12.25
C THR A 81 -16.81 3.15 -12.00
N THR A 82 -17.76 2.34 -11.53
CA THR A 82 -17.62 0.90 -11.42
C THR A 82 -18.34 0.19 -12.57
N ASN A 83 -18.26 -1.15 -12.63
CA ASN A 83 -19.06 -1.94 -13.57
C ASN A 83 -20.57 -1.94 -13.26
N ILE A 84 -20.99 -1.41 -12.11
CA ILE A 84 -22.38 -1.42 -11.65
C ILE A 84 -23.02 -0.04 -11.81
N ARG A 85 -22.38 1.00 -11.27
CA ARG A 85 -22.90 2.37 -11.34
C ARG A 85 -21.77 3.38 -11.30
N ARG A 86 -22.12 4.61 -11.66
CA ARG A 86 -21.31 5.80 -11.43
C ARG A 86 -21.68 6.42 -10.09
N PHE A 87 -20.67 6.92 -9.40
CA PHE A 87 -20.75 7.62 -8.13
C PHE A 87 -20.16 9.01 -8.32
N THR A 88 -20.84 10.00 -7.79
CA THR A 88 -20.31 11.36 -7.64
C THR A 88 -20.16 11.61 -6.15
N MET A 89 -19.00 12.11 -5.74
CA MET A 89 -18.69 12.43 -4.37
C MET A 89 -17.86 13.70 -4.31
N HIS A 90 -17.85 14.34 -3.16
CA HIS A 90 -16.94 15.46 -2.89
C HIS A 90 -15.82 15.06 -1.94
N GLY A 91 -14.60 15.40 -2.31
CA GLY A 91 -13.39 15.16 -1.53
C GLY A 91 -12.90 16.44 -0.85
N LEU A 92 -12.41 16.30 0.37
CA LEU A 92 -11.66 17.34 1.08
C LEU A 92 -10.17 17.03 1.04
N ARG A 93 -9.37 18.08 0.89
CA ARG A 93 -7.91 18.04 0.96
C ARG A 93 -7.46 18.41 2.37
N PRO A 94 -7.09 17.44 3.22
CA PRO A 94 -6.51 17.75 4.52
C PRO A 94 -5.17 18.45 4.34
N ASN A 95 -4.86 19.36 5.26
CA ASN A 95 -3.54 19.96 5.31
C ASN A 95 -2.50 18.86 5.63
N ASN A 96 -1.56 18.63 4.73
CA ASN A 96 -0.48 17.67 4.89
C ASN A 96 0.87 18.39 4.91
N ASP A 97 1.79 17.95 5.78
CA ASP A 97 3.13 18.54 5.86
C ASP A 97 4.03 18.12 4.67
N ASP A 98 3.56 17.18 3.84
CA ASP A 98 4.26 16.67 2.65
C ASP A 98 3.70 17.34 1.38
N GLU A 99 4.34 18.43 0.96
CA GLU A 99 3.99 19.19 -0.25
C GLU A 99 4.24 18.42 -1.56
N THR A 100 4.83 17.22 -1.50
CA THR A 100 5.11 16.44 -2.72
C THR A 100 3.95 15.54 -3.12
N LYS A 101 3.06 15.21 -2.18
CA LYS A 101 1.95 14.28 -2.37
C LYS A 101 0.61 14.96 -2.16
N GLU A 102 -0.39 14.48 -2.88
CA GLU A 102 -1.77 14.93 -2.69
C GLU A 102 -2.56 13.89 -1.90
N LEU A 103 -3.39 14.35 -0.98
CA LEU A 103 -4.33 13.50 -0.27
C LEU A 103 -5.74 14.09 -0.42
N VAL A 104 -6.69 13.27 -0.84
CA VAL A 104 -8.10 13.67 -0.96
C VAL A 104 -8.94 12.62 -0.25
N CYS A 105 -9.81 13.03 0.66
CA CYS A 105 -10.72 12.14 1.36
C CYS A 105 -12.17 12.54 1.13
N SER A 106 -12.98 11.61 0.65
CA SER A 106 -14.44 11.72 0.62
C SER A 106 -15.01 11.01 1.84
N LEU A 107 -15.85 11.71 2.60
CA LEU A 107 -16.41 11.23 3.87
C LEU A 107 -17.94 11.38 3.85
N GLY A 108 -18.61 10.57 4.67
CA GLY A 108 -20.07 10.61 4.80
C GLY A 108 -20.79 9.62 3.88
N SER A 109 -22.10 9.78 3.76
CA SER A 109 -22.99 8.77 3.16
C SER A 109 -22.67 8.43 1.71
N GLU A 110 -22.22 9.42 0.91
CA GLU A 110 -21.84 9.18 -0.49
C GLU A 110 -20.62 8.26 -0.61
N ALA A 111 -19.65 8.41 0.29
CA ALA A 111 -18.47 7.57 0.36
C ALA A 111 -18.80 6.15 0.84
N GLU A 112 -19.71 6.01 1.81
CA GLU A 112 -20.19 4.71 2.28
C GLU A 112 -20.89 3.94 1.15
N ASP A 113 -21.78 4.61 0.42
CA ASP A 113 -22.46 4.08 -0.75
C ASP A 113 -21.48 3.60 -1.84
N PHE A 114 -20.39 4.35 -2.03
CA PHE A 114 -19.33 4.00 -2.94
C PHE A 114 -18.53 2.79 -2.45
N VAL A 115 -18.19 2.69 -1.16
CA VAL A 115 -17.52 1.50 -0.60
C VAL A 115 -18.37 0.24 -0.80
N VAL A 116 -19.69 0.32 -0.60
CA VAL A 116 -20.62 -0.77 -0.94
C VAL A 116 -20.57 -1.10 -2.44
N GLY A 117 -20.49 -0.09 -3.29
CA GLY A 117 -20.26 -0.25 -4.73
C GLY A 117 -18.99 -1.04 -5.06
N ILE A 118 -17.86 -0.64 -4.48
CA ILE A 118 -16.55 -1.27 -4.69
C ILE A 118 -16.59 -2.74 -4.25
N SER A 119 -17.29 -3.07 -3.16
CA SER A 119 -17.40 -4.45 -2.66
C SER A 119 -18.00 -5.44 -3.67
N LYS A 120 -18.66 -4.93 -4.72
CA LYS A 120 -19.31 -5.71 -5.77
C LYS A 120 -18.62 -5.54 -7.14
N SER A 121 -17.48 -4.85 -7.17
CA SER A 121 -16.79 -4.46 -8.40
C SER A 121 -15.36 -4.97 -8.41
N SER A 122 -14.94 -5.52 -9.54
CA SER A 122 -13.54 -5.94 -9.78
C SER A 122 -12.65 -4.81 -10.25
N VAL A 123 -13.25 -3.74 -10.80
CA VAL A 123 -12.49 -2.58 -11.29
C VAL A 123 -13.26 -1.30 -11.00
N VAL A 124 -12.50 -0.25 -10.69
CA VAL A 124 -12.99 1.10 -10.48
C VAL A 124 -12.13 2.09 -11.25
N ASN A 125 -12.76 3.01 -11.98
CA ASN A 125 -12.07 4.14 -12.58
C ASN A 125 -12.47 5.39 -11.81
N VAL A 126 -11.51 6.13 -11.28
CA VAL A 126 -11.74 7.34 -10.49
C VAL A 126 -11.19 8.53 -11.24
N LYS A 127 -12.01 9.57 -11.36
CA LYS A 127 -11.62 10.89 -11.82
C LYS A 127 -11.69 11.86 -10.65
N LEU A 128 -10.63 12.62 -10.43
CA LEU A 128 -10.55 13.71 -9.46
C LEU A 128 -10.39 15.01 -10.21
N ASP A 129 -11.25 15.99 -9.95
CA ASP A 129 -11.22 17.33 -10.54
C ASP A 129 -10.83 18.35 -9.48
N PHE A 130 -9.61 18.89 -9.62
CA PHE A 130 -9.04 19.91 -8.75
C PHE A 130 -9.32 21.31 -9.29
N ASN A 131 -10.60 21.63 -9.50
CA ASN A 131 -11.04 22.90 -10.07
C ASN A 131 -10.45 23.16 -11.48
N GLY A 132 -10.68 22.21 -12.38
CA GLY A 132 -10.27 22.25 -13.79
C GLY A 132 -9.09 21.33 -14.13
N GLU A 133 -8.25 20.97 -13.14
CA GLU A 133 -7.22 19.94 -13.33
C GLU A 133 -7.81 18.55 -13.08
N ILE A 134 -8.03 17.78 -14.15
CA ILE A 134 -8.61 16.44 -14.06
C ILE A 134 -7.50 15.38 -14.04
N ARG A 135 -7.53 14.52 -13.02
CA ARG A 135 -6.67 13.33 -12.90
C ARG A 135 -7.51 12.07 -12.89
N SER A 136 -7.08 11.05 -13.63
CA SER A 136 -7.82 9.80 -13.79
C SER A 136 -6.96 8.61 -13.42
N TYR A 137 -7.50 7.72 -12.59
CA TYR A 137 -6.82 6.52 -12.12
C TYR A 137 -7.72 5.30 -12.29
N ARG A 138 -7.13 4.15 -12.61
CA ARG A 138 -7.81 2.86 -12.69
C ARG A 138 -7.29 1.97 -11.57
N PHE A 139 -8.20 1.33 -10.84
CA PHE A 139 -7.90 0.43 -9.75
C PHE A 139 -8.50 -0.94 -10.05
N ASP A 140 -7.68 -1.99 -9.98
CA ASP A 140 -8.18 -3.36 -9.93
C ASP A 140 -8.53 -3.68 -8.47
N THR A 141 -9.83 -3.71 -8.19
CA THR A 141 -10.40 -3.92 -6.85
C THR A 141 -10.80 -5.36 -6.60
N THR A 142 -10.38 -6.32 -7.44
CA THR A 142 -10.80 -7.73 -7.31
C THR A 142 -10.49 -8.31 -5.93
N GLU A 143 -9.26 -8.16 -5.43
CA GLU A 143 -8.92 -8.62 -4.07
C GLU A 143 -9.42 -7.65 -2.99
N PHE A 144 -9.34 -6.35 -3.27
CA PHE A 144 -9.78 -5.32 -2.33
C PHE A 144 -11.26 -5.46 -1.97
N SER A 145 -12.12 -5.76 -2.95
CA SER A 145 -13.57 -5.95 -2.77
C SER A 145 -13.91 -7.11 -1.83
N LYS A 146 -13.16 -8.21 -1.89
CA LYS A 146 -13.30 -9.35 -0.96
C LYS A 146 -13.04 -8.94 0.49
N MET A 147 -12.12 -7.99 0.69
CA MET A 147 -11.78 -7.46 2.02
C MET A 147 -12.85 -6.51 2.58
N LEU A 148 -13.72 -5.96 1.74
CA LEU A 148 -14.84 -5.10 2.16
C LEU A 148 -16.05 -5.89 2.69
N THR A 149 -15.99 -7.22 2.66
CA THR A 149 -17.01 -8.10 3.26
C THR A 149 -16.86 -8.19 4.78
N SER A 150 -17.90 -8.65 5.49
CA SER A 150 -17.84 -8.90 6.94
C SER A 150 -16.69 -9.83 7.33
N ASN A 151 -16.46 -10.88 6.54
CA ASN A 151 -15.34 -11.80 6.73
C ASN A 151 -13.99 -11.09 6.48
N GLY A 152 -13.92 -10.25 5.45
CA GLY A 152 -12.76 -9.42 5.13
C GLY A 152 -12.38 -8.43 6.24
N LYS A 153 -13.38 -7.89 6.97
CA LYS A 153 -13.16 -6.97 8.09
C LYS A 153 -12.26 -7.57 9.18
N SER A 154 -12.62 -8.77 9.62
CA SER A 154 -11.85 -9.50 10.63
C SER A 154 -10.40 -9.80 10.20
N VAL A 155 -10.18 -9.97 8.89
CA VAL A 155 -8.85 -10.26 8.34
C VAL A 155 -7.95 -9.06 8.49
N TRP A 156 -8.41 -7.85 8.14
CA TRP A 156 -7.57 -6.67 8.26
C TRP A 156 -7.39 -6.19 9.70
N GLU A 157 -8.39 -6.35 10.57
CA GLU A 157 -8.25 -6.09 12.00
C GLU A 157 -7.18 -6.99 12.63
N ARG A 158 -7.18 -8.28 12.28
CA ARG A 158 -6.13 -9.22 12.70
C ARG A 158 -4.77 -8.79 12.18
N VAL A 159 -4.67 -8.45 10.89
CA VAL A 159 -3.40 -8.03 10.28
C VAL A 159 -2.87 -6.74 10.91
N ALA A 160 -3.73 -5.76 11.19
CA ALA A 160 -3.35 -4.52 11.86
C ALA A 160 -2.84 -4.81 13.29
N LYS A 161 -3.50 -5.72 14.02
CA LYS A 161 -3.06 -6.17 15.35
C LYS A 161 -1.71 -6.88 15.30
N GLU A 162 -1.54 -7.80 14.35
CA GLU A 162 -0.27 -8.52 14.13
C GLU A 162 0.86 -7.53 13.79
N TYR A 163 0.59 -6.53 12.95
CA TYR A 163 1.57 -5.47 12.64
C TYR A 163 1.90 -4.58 13.82
N ALA A 164 0.92 -4.22 14.65
CA ALA A 164 1.20 -3.51 15.90
C ALA A 164 2.21 -4.29 16.77
N GLN A 165 2.17 -5.62 16.70
CA GLN A 165 3.09 -6.55 17.37
C GLN A 165 4.40 -6.84 16.58
N GLY A 166 4.62 -6.17 15.45
CA GLY A 166 5.83 -6.27 14.62
C GLY A 166 5.82 -7.37 13.57
N VAL A 167 4.72 -8.10 13.43
CA VAL A 167 4.52 -9.08 12.36
C VAL A 167 4.22 -8.32 11.07
N ARG A 168 4.79 -8.72 9.94
CA ARG A 168 4.52 -8.02 8.69
C ARG A 168 3.10 -8.32 8.20
N ALA A 169 2.39 -7.29 7.77
CA ALA A 169 1.13 -7.46 7.07
C ALA A 169 1.35 -8.14 5.71
N PRO A 170 0.58 -9.19 5.37
CA PRO A 170 0.70 -9.85 4.08
C PRO A 170 0.30 -8.89 2.96
N ILE A 171 1.04 -8.88 1.86
CA ILE A 171 0.60 -8.20 0.63
C ILE A 171 -0.28 -9.19 -0.13
N PHE A 172 -1.54 -8.84 -0.38
CA PHE A 172 -2.36 -9.66 -1.25
C PHE A 172 -2.05 -9.28 -2.69
N TYR A 173 -1.33 -10.17 -3.35
CA TYR A 173 -1.28 -10.23 -4.80
C TYR A 173 -2.45 -11.11 -5.25
N GLY A 174 -3.20 -10.67 -6.27
CA GLY A 174 -4.26 -11.44 -6.89
C GLY A 174 -3.79 -12.86 -7.17
N LYS A 175 -4.30 -13.82 -6.38
CA LYS A 175 -4.10 -15.24 -6.65
C LYS A 175 -5.08 -15.54 -7.77
N ASN A 176 -4.61 -15.59 -9.02
CA ASN A 176 -5.37 -16.30 -10.04
C ASN A 176 -5.50 -17.75 -9.55
N GLY A 177 -6.67 -18.09 -9.02
CA GLY A 177 -7.01 -19.43 -8.61
C GLY A 177 -7.26 -20.28 -9.84
N GLY A 178 -6.57 -21.43 -9.90
CA GLY A 178 -6.79 -22.48 -10.87
C GLY A 178 -5.47 -23.01 -11.39
N VAL A 179 -5.05 -24.18 -10.92
CA VAL A 179 -4.15 -25.04 -11.70
C VAL A 179 -4.89 -25.36 -13.00
N PRO A 180 -4.28 -25.06 -14.15
CA PRO A 180 -4.00 -26.15 -15.08
C PRO A 180 -2.52 -26.19 -15.46
N ASP A 181 -2.05 -27.42 -15.61
CA ASP A 181 -0.69 -27.79 -15.99
C ASP A 181 -0.22 -27.10 -17.29
N ASN A 182 1.11 -26.91 -17.33
CA ASN A 182 1.96 -26.73 -18.52
C ASN A 182 2.07 -25.32 -19.13
N ASN A 183 2.84 -24.46 -18.48
CA ASN A 183 4.08 -23.87 -19.03
C ASN A 183 4.61 -22.77 -18.10
N ALA A 184 5.40 -23.18 -17.10
CA ALA A 184 6.09 -22.27 -16.20
C ALA A 184 7.15 -21.46 -16.96
N THR A 185 6.81 -20.23 -17.33
CA THR A 185 7.76 -19.26 -17.89
C THR A 185 8.16 -18.27 -16.80
N SER A 186 9.21 -18.63 -16.04
CA SER A 186 10.13 -17.88 -15.14
C SER A 186 9.71 -16.63 -14.31
N LEU A 187 8.51 -16.05 -14.46
CA LEU A 187 8.06 -14.90 -13.67
C LEU A 187 7.39 -15.30 -12.33
N ASP A 188 7.01 -16.57 -12.19
CA ASP A 188 6.27 -17.10 -11.03
C ASP A 188 7.21 -17.56 -9.89
N THR A 189 8.42 -18.02 -10.22
CA THR A 189 9.42 -18.52 -9.25
C THR A 189 9.94 -17.47 -8.29
N ASP A 190 10.19 -16.24 -8.77
CA ASP A 190 10.74 -15.15 -7.95
C ASP A 190 9.68 -14.56 -7.01
N THR A 191 8.43 -14.46 -7.47
CA THR A 191 7.29 -14.05 -6.64
C THR A 191 7.01 -15.07 -5.54
N GLN A 192 7.08 -16.36 -5.88
CA GLN A 192 6.89 -17.45 -4.92
C GLN A 192 8.05 -17.53 -3.91
N SER A 193 9.29 -17.28 -4.34
CA SER A 193 10.47 -17.24 -3.46
C SER A 193 10.35 -16.15 -2.40
N TYR A 194 9.98 -14.94 -2.82
CA TYR A 194 9.76 -13.83 -1.90
C TYR A 194 8.64 -14.13 -0.90
N LYS A 195 7.52 -14.71 -1.37
CA LYS A 195 6.41 -15.10 -0.51
C LYS A 195 6.84 -16.11 0.56
N THR A 196 7.58 -17.15 0.16
CA THR A 196 8.11 -18.15 1.11
C THR A 196 9.04 -17.53 2.15
N SER A 197 9.94 -16.63 1.72
CA SER A 197 10.80 -15.90 2.65
C SER A 197 10.00 -15.00 3.61
N ASP A 198 8.94 -14.33 3.13
CA ASP A 198 8.11 -13.48 3.98
C ASP A 198 7.30 -14.27 5.02
N GLU A 199 6.76 -15.42 4.62
CA GLU A 199 6.09 -16.37 5.53
C GLU A 199 7.06 -16.88 6.61
N LYS A 200 8.29 -17.24 6.22
CA LYS A 200 9.33 -17.67 7.17
C LYS A 200 9.67 -16.55 8.17
N LEU A 201 9.83 -15.31 7.70
CA LEU A 201 10.12 -14.17 8.58
C LEU A 201 9.05 -14.01 9.67
N ASN A 202 7.79 -14.06 9.28
CA ASN A 202 6.67 -13.93 10.22
C ASN A 202 6.64 -15.10 11.22
N SER A 203 6.98 -16.31 10.78
CA SER A 203 7.13 -17.49 11.65
C SER A 203 8.24 -17.29 12.69
N VAL A 204 9.45 -16.91 12.26
CA VAL A 204 10.58 -16.64 13.14
C VAL A 204 10.25 -15.54 14.14
N TRP A 205 9.64 -14.44 13.68
CA TRP A 205 9.20 -13.36 14.58
C TRP A 205 8.23 -13.85 15.66
N LYS A 206 7.27 -14.72 15.31
CA LYS A 206 6.30 -15.26 16.27
C LYS A 206 6.92 -16.21 17.30
N GLN A 207 8.04 -16.87 16.96
CA GLN A 207 8.76 -17.76 17.88
C GLN A 207 9.59 -16.99 18.92
N LEU A 208 9.92 -15.73 18.67
CA LEU A 208 10.66 -14.89 19.62
C LEU A 208 9.85 -14.65 20.91
N SER A 209 10.58 -14.63 22.04
CA SER A 209 10.00 -14.29 23.34
C SER A 209 9.35 -12.89 23.30
N PRO A 210 8.29 -12.64 24.10
CA PRO A 210 7.64 -11.32 24.16
C PRO A 210 8.61 -10.18 24.49
N GLU A 211 9.60 -10.44 25.35
CA GLU A 211 10.61 -9.46 25.77
C GLU A 211 11.55 -9.10 24.61
N THR A 212 12.07 -10.12 23.90
CA THR A 212 12.92 -9.93 22.72
C THR A 212 12.16 -9.21 21.61
N ARG A 213 10.89 -9.56 21.38
CA ARG A 213 10.04 -8.84 20.42
C ARG A 213 9.87 -7.37 20.79
N LYS A 214 9.60 -7.06 22.06
CA LYS A 214 9.46 -5.67 22.52
C LYS A 214 10.74 -4.86 22.29
N ARG A 215 11.91 -5.46 22.54
CA ARG A 215 13.23 -4.84 22.28
C ARG A 215 13.48 -4.60 20.79
N LEU A 216 13.15 -5.58 19.94
CA LEU A 216 13.45 -5.54 18.50
C LEU A 216 12.40 -4.78 17.67
N LEU A 217 11.22 -4.49 18.24
CA LEU A 217 10.09 -3.88 17.54
C LEU A 217 10.44 -2.57 16.81
N PRO A 218 11.19 -1.60 17.40
CA PRO A 218 11.56 -0.38 16.68
C PRO A 218 12.43 -0.67 15.46
N SER A 219 13.44 -1.55 15.60
CA SER A 219 14.29 -1.97 14.48
C SER A 219 13.51 -2.74 13.41
N GLN A 220 12.53 -3.55 13.81
CA GLN A 220 11.66 -4.28 12.89
C GLN A 220 10.81 -3.33 12.06
N ARG A 221 10.20 -2.31 12.67
CA ARG A 221 9.41 -1.30 11.96
C ARG A 221 10.25 -0.49 10.99
N GLU A 222 11.46 -0.10 11.40
CA GLU A 222 12.36 0.65 10.52
C GLU A 222 12.81 -0.18 9.32
N TRP A 223 13.13 -1.46 9.53
CA TRP A 223 13.45 -2.37 8.43
C TRP A 223 12.27 -2.55 7.46
N ILE A 224 11.03 -2.60 7.94
CA ILE A 224 9.84 -2.67 7.07
C ILE A 224 9.76 -1.44 6.14
N LYS A 225 10.01 -0.23 6.66
CA LYS A 225 10.00 1.00 5.85
C LYS A 225 11.07 0.99 4.76
N GLN A 226 12.26 0.46 5.06
CA GLN A 226 13.38 0.38 4.14
C GLN A 226 13.13 -0.54 2.93
N LYS A 227 12.10 -1.40 2.95
CA LYS A 227 11.75 -2.25 1.80
C LYS A 227 11.35 -1.46 0.56
N SER A 228 10.85 -0.25 0.73
CA SER A 228 10.55 0.67 -0.39
C SER A 228 11.78 0.90 -1.28
N ASN A 229 12.99 0.82 -0.72
CA ASN A 229 14.24 0.95 -1.47
C ASN A 229 14.44 -0.16 -2.51
N CYS A 230 13.74 -1.29 -2.41
CA CYS A 230 13.83 -2.38 -3.38
C CYS A 230 12.98 -2.16 -4.64
N ASN A 231 12.17 -1.10 -4.74
CA ASN A 231 11.33 -0.81 -5.92
C ASN A 231 10.51 -2.02 -6.42
N ASN A 232 10.01 -2.85 -5.50
CA ASN A 232 9.30 -4.11 -5.79
C ASN A 232 10.12 -5.16 -6.58
N GLU A 233 11.44 -5.02 -6.68
CA GLU A 233 12.31 -6.03 -7.25
C GLU A 233 12.29 -7.30 -6.38
N PRO A 234 11.79 -8.45 -6.88
CA PRO A 234 11.60 -9.65 -6.07
C PRO A 234 12.90 -10.17 -5.43
N LYS A 235 14.02 -10.07 -6.15
CA LYS A 235 15.33 -10.52 -5.66
C LYS A 235 15.82 -9.66 -4.50
N CYS A 236 15.80 -8.33 -4.64
CA CYS A 236 16.14 -7.40 -3.57
C CYS A 236 15.27 -7.64 -2.32
N LEU A 237 13.95 -7.77 -2.52
CA LEU A 237 13.00 -8.01 -1.44
C LEU A 237 13.26 -9.34 -0.73
N THR A 238 13.59 -10.39 -1.48
CA THR A 238 13.95 -11.72 -0.97
C THR A 238 15.24 -11.66 -0.15
N ASP A 239 16.30 -11.04 -0.69
CA ASP A 239 17.60 -10.92 -0.03
C ASP A 239 17.53 -10.10 1.26
N MET A 240 16.85 -8.95 1.23
CA MET A 240 16.62 -8.14 2.43
C MET A 240 15.82 -8.92 3.49
N THR A 241 14.85 -9.74 3.08
CA THR A 241 14.04 -10.56 3.97
C THR A 241 14.85 -11.69 4.58
N ASN A 242 15.63 -12.41 3.78
CA ASN A 242 16.52 -13.48 4.25
C ASN A 242 17.60 -12.96 5.20
N ASN A 243 18.18 -11.79 4.92
CA ASN A 243 19.13 -11.14 5.82
C ASN A 243 18.50 -10.75 7.15
N ARG A 244 17.23 -10.30 7.14
CA ARG A 244 16.51 -10.01 8.38
C ARG A 244 16.21 -11.28 9.17
N ILE A 245 15.79 -12.35 8.51
CA ILE A 245 15.55 -13.67 9.13
C ILE A 245 16.77 -14.12 9.92
N ARG A 246 17.96 -14.13 9.30
CA ARG A 246 19.21 -14.55 9.96
C ARG A 246 19.51 -13.75 11.22
N LYS A 247 19.27 -12.42 11.18
CA LYS A 247 19.45 -11.56 12.37
C LYS A 247 18.45 -11.92 13.49
N LEU A 248 17.20 -12.20 13.15
CA LEU A 248 16.20 -12.59 14.14
C LEU A 248 16.46 -13.98 14.73
N GLU A 249 16.86 -14.94 13.91
CA GLU A 249 17.26 -16.29 14.37
C GLU A 249 18.43 -16.20 15.37
N SER A 250 19.44 -15.36 15.11
CA SER A 250 20.57 -15.14 16.04
C SER A 250 20.20 -14.48 17.37
N GLU A 251 19.05 -13.82 17.45
CA GLU A 251 18.53 -13.22 18.69
C GLU A 251 17.62 -14.18 19.46
N ASN A 252 17.17 -15.28 18.82
CA ASN A 252 16.37 -16.33 19.44
C ASN A 252 17.23 -17.40 20.13
N GLU A 253 18.49 -17.54 19.70
CA GLU A 253 19.48 -18.47 20.29
C GLU A 253 20.21 -17.88 21.51
N LYS A 254 19.93 -16.62 21.87
CA LYS A 254 20.49 -15.92 23.03
C LYS A 254 19.49 -15.86 24.18
#